data_AF-A0A1N6FRD1-F1
#
_entry.id   AF-A0A1N6FRD1-F1
#
_cell.length_a   1.000
_cell.length_b   1.000
_cell.length_c   1.000
_cell.angle_alpha   90.00
_cell.angle_beta   90.00
_cell.angle_gamma   90.00
#
_symmetry.space_group_name_H-M   'P 1'
#
loop_
_entity.id
_entity.type
_entity.pdbx_description
1 polymer ?
#
loop_
_entity_poly.entity_id
_entity_poly.type
_entity_poly.pdbx_seq_one_letter_code
_entity_poly.pdbx_strand_id
1 'polypeptide(L)'
;MHHGQKWLKFKKDGYCGSVSIRTSSGIEFNSDPEYNDKHIHDAVLEMDPEYTYVKVIHEGFKGSSESVASIALDDNFQANQDALDNAILEGLAHQRIFREANTGAIVQFGYKLEDI
;
A
#
# COMPACT_ATOMS: atom_id res chain seq x y z
N MET A 1 17.08 14.18 0.58
CA MET A 1 17.77 13.11 1.32
C MET A 1 16.90 12.54 2.46
N HIS A 2 15.64 12.12 2.19
CA HIS A 2 14.71 11.70 3.26
C HIS A 2 14.01 10.36 2.98
N HIS A 3 14.65 9.46 2.22
CA HIS A 3 13.99 8.25 1.71
C HIS A 3 14.19 7.06 2.65
N GLY A 4 15.44 6.74 3.01
CA GLY A 4 15.73 5.73 4.04
C GLY A 4 15.19 6.07 5.43
N GLN A 5 14.97 7.36 5.74
CA GLN A 5 14.37 7.79 7.01
C GLN A 5 12.91 7.34 7.16
N LYS A 6 12.14 7.26 6.07
CA LYS A 6 10.73 6.85 6.11
C LYS A 6 10.60 5.35 6.34
N TRP A 7 11.45 4.55 5.69
CA TRP A 7 11.56 3.12 5.97
C TRP A 7 12.01 2.84 7.42
N LEU A 8 13.01 3.58 7.92
CA LEU A 8 13.42 3.47 9.31
C LEU A 8 12.30 3.86 10.29
N LYS A 9 11.49 4.86 9.96
CA LYS A 9 10.32 5.22 10.76
C LYS A 9 9.27 4.11 10.75
N PHE A 10 8.95 3.55 9.58
CA PHE A 10 8.02 2.42 9.44
C PHE A 10 8.39 1.27 10.40
N LYS A 11 9.66 0.86 10.41
CA LYS A 11 10.13 -0.15 11.36
C LYS A 11 10.07 0.31 12.83
N LYS A 12 10.46 1.56 13.12
CA LYS A 12 10.43 2.11 14.49
C LYS A 12 9.02 2.18 15.07
N ASP A 13 8.01 2.39 14.24
CA ASP A 13 6.62 2.43 14.65
C ASP A 13 6.05 1.03 14.96
N GLY A 14 6.83 -0.03 14.65
CA GLY A 14 6.57 -1.43 14.93
C GLY A 14 5.94 -2.19 13.77
N TYR A 15 5.97 -1.65 12.55
CA TYR A 15 5.40 -2.30 11.38
C TYR A 15 6.41 -3.25 10.71
N CYS A 16 5.92 -4.41 10.29
CA CYS A 16 6.62 -5.32 9.37
C CYS A 16 5.87 -5.32 8.02
N GLY A 17 6.60 -5.25 6.91
CA GLY A 17 5.98 -5.18 5.59
C GLY A 17 6.82 -4.43 4.56
N SER A 18 6.19 -3.55 3.79
CA SER A 18 6.85 -2.84 2.70
C SER A 18 6.28 -1.45 2.46
N VAL A 19 7.08 -0.57 1.84
CA VAL A 19 6.72 0.82 1.54
C VAL A 19 7.29 1.24 0.18
N SER A 20 6.45 1.88 -0.63
CA SER A 20 6.85 2.58 -1.84
C SER A 20 6.63 4.08 -1.72
N ILE A 21 7.55 4.83 -2.33
CA ILE A 21 7.48 6.29 -2.41
C ILE A 21 7.74 6.70 -3.85
N ARG A 22 6.77 7.35 -4.49
CA ARG A 22 6.95 8.00 -5.79
C ARG A 22 7.57 9.38 -5.56
N THR A 23 8.68 9.65 -6.24
CA THR A 23 9.40 10.91 -6.22
C THR A 23 9.60 11.41 -7.65
N SER A 24 10.06 12.66 -7.81
CA SER A 24 10.47 13.19 -9.11
C SER A 24 11.57 12.39 -9.81
N SER A 25 12.30 11.54 -9.06
CA SER A 25 13.40 10.71 -9.57
C SER A 25 13.00 9.26 -9.84
N GLY A 26 11.74 8.88 -9.61
CA GLY A 26 11.22 7.53 -9.78
C GLY A 26 10.51 7.00 -8.54
N ILE A 27 10.15 5.72 -8.57
CA ILE A 27 9.53 5.00 -7.46
C ILE A 27 10.61 4.24 -6.69
N GLU A 28 10.70 4.49 -5.39
CA GLU A 28 11.57 3.75 -4.48
C GLU A 28 10.75 2.75 -3.68
N PHE A 29 11.15 1.49 -3.73
CA PHE A 29 10.51 0.39 -2.99
C PHE A 29 11.47 -0.11 -1.90
N ASN A 30 10.97 -0.22 -0.68
CA ASN A 30 11.67 -0.85 0.45
C ASN A 30 10.74 -1.91 1.05
N SER A 31 11.28 -3.09 1.34
CA SER A 31 10.52 -4.20 1.89
C SER A 31 11.35 -4.97 2.90
N ASP A 32 10.69 -5.58 3.87
CA ASP A 32 11.31 -6.68 4.61
C ASP A 32 11.50 -7.88 3.66
N PRO A 33 12.59 -8.66 3.81
CA PRO A 33 12.99 -9.68 2.83
C PRO A 33 11.98 -10.81 2.64
N GLU A 34 11.10 -11.02 3.62
CA GLU A 34 10.10 -12.08 3.64
C GLU A 34 8.82 -11.73 2.88
N TYR A 35 8.60 -10.45 2.56
CA TYR A 35 7.41 -9.99 1.84
C TYR A 35 7.74 -9.58 0.40
N ASN A 36 6.93 -10.08 -0.54
CA ASN A 36 7.07 -9.78 -1.96
C ASN A 36 5.86 -8.97 -2.47
N ASP A 37 5.71 -7.78 -1.94
CA ASP A 37 4.50 -6.98 -2.17
C ASP A 37 4.59 -6.06 -3.40
N LYS A 38 5.69 -6.10 -4.17
CA LYS A 38 5.95 -5.10 -5.22
C LYS A 38 4.78 -4.95 -6.20
N HIS A 39 4.12 -6.05 -6.54
CA HIS A 39 2.94 -6.08 -7.40
C HIS A 39 1.77 -5.26 -6.82
N ILE A 40 1.56 -5.27 -5.50
CA ILE A 40 0.55 -4.47 -4.80
C ILE A 40 0.88 -2.98 -4.94
N HIS A 41 2.15 -2.62 -4.71
CA HIS A 41 2.59 -1.22 -4.83
C HIS A 41 2.43 -0.70 -6.25
N ASP A 42 2.83 -1.49 -7.24
CA ASP A 42 2.68 -1.13 -8.65
C ASP A 42 1.19 -0.96 -8.99
N ALA A 43 0.34 -1.92 -8.61
CA ALA A 43 -1.10 -1.86 -8.89
C ALA A 43 -1.76 -0.60 -8.29
N VAL A 44 -1.42 -0.25 -7.03
CA VAL A 44 -1.99 0.93 -6.36
C VAL A 44 -1.48 2.23 -6.97
N LEU A 45 -0.20 2.32 -7.30
CA LEU A 45 0.39 3.52 -7.90
C LEU A 45 -0.10 3.78 -9.33
N GLU A 46 -0.58 2.74 -10.03
CA GLU A 46 -1.19 2.86 -11.36
C GLU A 46 -2.63 3.40 -11.31
N MET A 47 -3.37 3.18 -10.21
CA MET A 47 -4.73 3.69 -10.03
C MET A 47 -4.82 5.22 -10.14
N ASP A 48 -3.83 5.93 -9.59
CA ASP A 48 -3.75 7.39 -9.62
C ASP A 48 -2.28 7.85 -9.73
N PRO A 49 -1.90 8.58 -10.80
CA PRO A 49 -0.55 9.13 -10.94
C PRO A 49 -0.19 10.13 -9.83
N GLU A 50 -1.18 10.71 -9.14
CA GLU A 50 -0.96 11.61 -8.02
C GLU A 50 -0.59 10.86 -6.73
N TYR A 51 -0.94 9.58 -6.57
CA TYR A 51 -0.50 8.82 -5.38
C TYR A 51 1.02 8.80 -5.28
N THR A 52 1.52 9.16 -4.10
CA THR A 52 2.96 9.28 -3.84
C THR A 52 3.47 8.30 -2.80
N TYR A 53 2.58 7.70 -2.00
CA TYR A 53 2.95 6.73 -0.99
C TYR A 53 2.04 5.52 -1.00
N VAL A 54 2.63 4.35 -0.84
CA VAL A 54 1.93 3.09 -0.56
C VAL A 54 2.69 2.38 0.54
N LYS A 55 2.00 1.86 1.54
CA LYS A 55 2.57 0.97 2.55
C LYS A 55 1.70 -0.26 2.68
N VAL A 56 2.36 -1.41 2.81
CA VAL A 56 1.74 -2.72 3.04
C VAL A 56 2.23 -3.18 4.40
N ILE A 57 1.30 -3.45 5.31
CA ILE A 57 1.58 -3.80 6.71
C ILE A 57 1.08 -5.23 6.92
N HIS A 58 2.01 -6.15 7.11
CA HIS A 58 1.72 -7.54 7.46
C HIS A 58 1.60 -7.72 8.97
N GLU A 59 2.39 -6.96 9.75
CA GLU A 59 2.34 -6.99 11.22
C GLU A 59 2.40 -5.59 11.82
N GLY A 60 1.82 -5.44 13.02
CA GLY A 60 1.91 -4.21 13.81
C GLY A 60 0.86 -3.14 13.49
N PHE A 61 -0.12 -3.43 12.62
CA PHE A 61 -1.24 -2.51 12.36
C PHE A 61 -2.05 -2.26 13.65
N LYS A 62 -2.24 -0.98 13.99
CA LYS A 62 -2.90 -0.53 15.24
C LYS A 62 -4.36 -0.10 15.06
N GLY A 63 -4.85 -0.06 13.82
CA GLY A 63 -6.24 0.30 13.51
C GLY A 63 -7.19 -0.89 13.61
N SER A 64 -8.49 -0.62 13.53
CA SER A 64 -9.49 -1.68 13.39
C SER A 64 -9.54 -2.15 11.94
N SER A 65 -9.34 -3.44 11.71
CA SER A 65 -9.40 -4.07 10.38
C SER A 65 -10.81 -4.54 10.00
N GLU A 66 -11.78 -4.53 10.94
CA GLU A 66 -13.13 -5.06 10.73
C GLU A 66 -13.97 -4.22 9.74
N SER A 67 -13.69 -2.93 9.62
CA SER A 67 -14.38 -2.01 8.71
C SER A 67 -13.59 -1.72 7.43
N VAL A 68 -12.45 -2.36 7.23
CA VAL A 68 -11.58 -2.15 6.06
C VAL A 68 -12.03 -3.07 4.94
N ALA A 69 -12.31 -2.50 3.77
CA ALA A 69 -12.69 -3.28 2.59
C ALA A 69 -11.63 -4.34 2.28
N SER A 70 -12.07 -5.56 2.01
CA SER A 70 -11.17 -6.66 1.64
C SER A 70 -11.15 -6.84 0.13
N ILE A 71 -9.96 -6.79 -0.47
CA ILE A 71 -9.74 -6.88 -1.91
C ILE A 71 -8.76 -8.01 -2.16
N ALA A 72 -9.10 -8.94 -3.04
CA ALA A 72 -8.17 -9.97 -3.48
C ALA A 72 -7.30 -9.41 -4.60
N LEU A 73 -5.99 -9.49 -4.43
CA LEU A 73 -5.02 -9.20 -5.49
C LEU A 73 -4.30 -10.50 -5.86
N ASP A 74 -4.15 -10.76 -7.15
CA ASP A 74 -3.48 -11.92 -7.71
C ASP A 74 -2.25 -11.52 -8.54
N ASP A 75 -1.54 -12.48 -9.13
CA ASP A 75 -0.37 -12.20 -9.99
C ASP A 75 -0.74 -11.56 -11.34
N ASN A 76 -2.04 -11.40 -11.64
CA ASN A 76 -2.51 -10.81 -12.89
C ASN A 76 -2.74 -9.30 -12.73
N PHE A 77 -1.86 -8.51 -13.35
CA PHE A 77 -1.96 -7.05 -13.32
C PHE A 77 -3.33 -6.51 -13.77
N GLN A 78 -3.90 -7.05 -14.85
CA GLN A 78 -5.19 -6.58 -15.37
C GLN A 78 -6.32 -6.85 -14.37
N ALA A 79 -6.36 -8.06 -13.81
CA ALA A 79 -7.36 -8.42 -12.80
C ALA A 79 -7.24 -7.55 -11.54
N ASN A 80 -6.01 -7.23 -11.11
CA ASN A 80 -5.76 -6.32 -10.00
C ASN A 80 -6.27 -4.91 -10.29
N GLN A 81 -6.05 -4.38 -11.50
CA GLN A 81 -6.58 -3.07 -11.88
C GLN A 81 -8.11 -3.08 -11.85
N ASP A 82 -8.75 -4.08 -12.45
CA ASP A 82 -10.21 -4.20 -12.43
C ASP A 82 -10.76 -4.30 -11.00
N ALA A 83 -10.12 -5.04 -10.10
CA ALA A 83 -10.51 -5.16 -8.70
C ALA A 83 -10.39 -3.82 -7.95
N LEU A 84 -9.28 -3.10 -8.16
CA LEU A 84 -9.01 -1.82 -7.52
C LEU A 84 -9.92 -0.70 -8.07
N ASP A 85 -10.19 -0.68 -9.37
CA ASP A 85 -11.11 0.29 -10.00
C ASP A 85 -12.54 0.10 -9.49
N ASN A 86 -13.02 -1.14 -9.40
CA ASN A 86 -14.32 -1.43 -8.80
C ASN A 86 -14.36 -0.95 -7.33
N ALA A 87 -13.32 -1.22 -6.56
CA ALA A 87 -13.24 -0.75 -5.18
C ALA A 87 -13.20 0.79 -5.08
N ILE A 88 -12.56 1.50 -6.02
CA ILE A 88 -12.61 2.98 -6.10
C ILE A 88 -14.06 3.45 -6.22
N LEU A 89 -14.84 2.85 -7.11
CA LEU A 89 -16.26 3.17 -7.30
C LEU A 89 -17.08 2.93 -6.02
N GLU A 90 -16.70 1.94 -5.21
CA GLU A 90 -17.31 1.65 -3.90
C GLU A 90 -16.79 2.55 -2.77
N GLY A 91 -15.88 3.49 -3.06
CA GLY A 91 -15.41 4.50 -2.11
C GLY A 91 -13.97 4.29 -1.59
N LEU A 92 -13.22 3.34 -2.13
CA LEU A 92 -11.83 3.08 -1.72
C LEU A 92 -10.94 4.32 -1.85
N ALA A 93 -11.12 5.16 -2.88
CA ALA A 93 -10.32 6.38 -3.06
C ALA A 93 -10.46 7.38 -1.90
N HIS A 94 -11.59 7.36 -1.18
CA HIS A 94 -11.81 8.19 0.00
C HIS A 94 -11.18 7.59 1.25
N GLN A 95 -11.27 6.26 1.41
CA GLN A 95 -10.75 5.56 2.58
C GLN A 95 -9.22 5.39 2.52
N ARG A 96 -8.68 5.20 1.31
CA ARG A 96 -7.26 4.97 0.99
C ARG A 96 -6.59 3.87 1.81
N ILE A 97 -7.40 2.88 2.18
CA ILE A 97 -7.00 1.71 2.95
C ILE A 97 -7.83 0.52 2.48
N PHE A 98 -7.19 -0.63 2.30
CA PHE A 98 -7.87 -1.91 2.13
C PHE A 98 -7.06 -3.02 2.78
N ARG A 99 -7.70 -4.18 2.96
CA ARG A 99 -7.06 -5.41 3.39
C ARG A 99 -6.89 -6.31 2.18
N GLU A 100 -5.67 -6.73 1.90
CA GLU A 100 -5.42 -7.73 0.87
C GLU A 100 -5.93 -9.08 1.38
N ALA A 101 -6.86 -9.69 0.64
CA ALA A 101 -7.63 -10.83 1.11
C ALA A 101 -6.80 -12.12 1.24
N ASN A 102 -5.77 -12.29 0.41
CA ASN A 102 -4.98 -13.52 0.35
C ASN A 102 -3.92 -13.59 1.47
N THR A 103 -3.29 -12.47 1.78
CA THR A 103 -2.21 -12.33 2.77
C THR A 103 -2.72 -11.79 4.10
N GLY A 104 -3.87 -11.13 4.11
CA GLY A 104 -4.41 -10.42 5.26
C GLY A 104 -3.70 -9.08 5.54
N ALA A 105 -2.75 -8.68 4.70
CA ALA A 105 -1.99 -7.44 4.86
C ALA A 105 -2.88 -6.21 4.73
N ILE A 106 -2.55 -5.16 5.47
CA ILE A 106 -3.22 -3.86 5.37
C ILE A 106 -2.45 -2.99 4.39
N VAL A 107 -3.12 -2.55 3.34
CA VAL A 107 -2.57 -1.66 2.33
C VAL A 107 -3.12 -0.26 2.56
N GLN A 108 -2.25 0.71 2.83
CA GLN A 108 -2.59 2.12 2.96
C GLN A 108 -1.85 2.93 1.90
N PHE A 109 -2.50 3.90 1.29
CA PHE A 109 -1.91 4.71 0.23
C PHE A 109 -2.38 6.16 0.26
N GLY A 110 -1.71 7.05 -0.47
CA GLY A 110 -2.11 8.44 -0.55
C GLY A 110 -1.04 9.39 -1.07
N TYR A 111 -1.30 10.68 -0.85
CA TYR A 111 -0.54 11.80 -1.42
C TYR A 111 0.55 12.33 -0.48
N LYS A 112 0.45 12.05 0.83
CA LYS A 112 1.43 12.46 1.83
C LYS A 112 1.69 11.30 2.78
N LEU A 113 2.91 11.25 3.32
CA LEU A 113 3.27 10.29 4.37
C LEU A 113 2.40 10.46 5.62
N GLU A 114 1.91 11.67 5.87
CA GLU A 114 1.06 11.98 7.03
C GLU A 114 -0.35 11.40 6.89
N ASP A 115 -0.77 11.10 5.65
CA ASP A 115 -2.07 10.51 5.35
C ASP A 115 -2.09 8.98 5.53
N ILE A 116 -0.92 8.35 5.76
CA ILE A 116 -0.76 6.90 5.85
C ILE A 116 -0.17 6.44 7.17
#